data_AF-A0A6A3AV16-F1
#
_entry.id   AF-A0A6A3AV16-F1
#
_cell.length_a   1.000
_cell.length_b   1.000
_cell.length_c   1.000
_cell.angle_alpha   90.00
_cell.angle_beta   90.00
_cell.angle_gamma   90.00
#
_symmetry.space_group_name_H-M   'P 1'
#
loop_
_entity.id
_entity.type
_entity.pdbx_description
1 polymer ?
#
loop_
_entity_poly.entity_id
_entity_poly.type
_entity_poly.pdbx_seq_one_letter_code
_entity_poly.pdbx_strand_id
1 'polypeptide(L)'
;MLWAKSAELKGYVFKIMGGCDKQGFPMKQGVLTLDRVRLLLHRGAFICLSFCAFALSKLIHFYCLDRYPVFCGYGRRNGEHRRKSVRGCIVRQDLSVLNLVIVKKGENDLPGLTDTEKPRMRGPKRASKIRKLFNLSKEDDVQNKKVSKAPKIQRLVTLFTLRRKHARIADKKKRIAKTKAEAAEYQKLFATRLEEQ
;
A
#
# COMPACT_ATOMS: atom_id res chain seq x y z
N MET A 1 3.49 -26.10 -8.17
CA MET A 1 2.89 -25.74 -9.47
C MET A 1 1.98 -26.89 -9.84
N LEU A 2 0.72 -26.63 -10.23
CA LEU A 2 -0.19 -27.68 -10.69
C LEU A 2 -0.23 -27.69 -12.21
N TRP A 3 -0.18 -28.91 -12.77
CA TRP A 3 -0.46 -29.17 -14.19
C TRP A 3 -1.94 -29.52 -14.31
N ALA A 4 -2.65 -28.80 -15.17
CA ALA A 4 -4.06 -29.05 -15.42
C ALA A 4 -4.22 -30.27 -16.34
N LYS A 5 -5.19 -31.14 -16.05
CA LYS A 5 -5.46 -32.38 -16.79
C LYS A 5 -6.46 -32.21 -17.94
N SER A 6 -7.13 -31.06 -18.04
CA SER A 6 -8.08 -30.78 -19.13
C SER A 6 -7.34 -30.32 -20.40
N ALA A 7 -7.82 -30.75 -21.57
CA ALA A 7 -7.27 -30.37 -22.87
C ALA A 7 -7.23 -28.84 -23.07
N GLU A 8 -8.20 -28.12 -22.52
CA GLU A 8 -8.29 -26.66 -22.60
C GLU A 8 -7.18 -25.93 -21.82
N LEU A 9 -6.65 -26.58 -20.77
CA LEU A 9 -5.67 -25.99 -19.85
C LEU A 9 -4.26 -26.53 -20.10
N LYS A 10 -4.04 -27.18 -21.24
CA LYS A 10 -2.74 -27.72 -21.62
C LYS A 10 -1.71 -26.60 -21.75
N GLY A 11 -0.55 -26.79 -21.12
CA GLY A 11 0.56 -25.83 -21.13
C GLY A 11 0.42 -24.65 -20.15
N TYR A 12 -0.73 -24.49 -19.47
CA TYR A 12 -0.87 -23.45 -18.46
C TYR A 12 -0.14 -23.80 -17.15
N VAL A 13 0.57 -22.82 -16.59
CA VAL A 13 1.21 -22.95 -15.27
C VAL A 13 0.51 -22.07 -14.25
N PHE A 14 -0.10 -22.70 -13.25
CA PHE A 14 -0.80 -22.02 -12.16
C PHE A 14 0.03 -21.95 -10.88
N LYS A 15 -0.03 -20.79 -10.23
CA LYS A 15 0.42 -20.56 -8.86
C LYS A 15 -0.79 -20.52 -7.92
N ILE A 16 -0.75 -21.32 -6.86
CA ILE A 16 -1.76 -21.29 -5.80
C ILE A 16 -1.50 -20.06 -4.94
N MET A 17 -2.47 -19.14 -4.88
CA MET A 17 -2.41 -17.95 -4.03
C MET A 17 -3.10 -18.15 -2.69
N GLY A 18 -4.06 -19.09 -2.63
CA GLY A 18 -4.79 -19.42 -1.41
C GLY A 18 -6.06 -20.20 -1.74
N GLY A 19 -6.97 -20.24 -0.79
CA GLY A 19 -8.25 -20.94 -0.92
C GLY A 19 -9.06 -20.83 0.37
N CYS A 20 -10.27 -21.37 0.31
CA CYS A 20 -11.20 -21.44 1.43
C CYS A 20 -11.63 -22.88 1.68
N ASP A 21 -11.80 -23.22 2.95
CA ASP A 21 -12.43 -24.45 3.41
C ASP A 21 -13.95 -24.41 3.11
N LYS A 22 -14.65 -25.56 3.17
CA LYS A 22 -16.12 -25.65 3.04
C LYS A 22 -16.88 -24.78 4.04
N GLN A 23 -16.30 -24.58 5.22
CA GLN A 23 -16.85 -23.69 6.26
C GLN A 23 -16.43 -22.22 6.08
N GLY A 24 -15.75 -21.88 4.98
CA GLY A 24 -15.35 -20.50 4.65
C GLY A 24 -14.09 -20.01 5.36
N PHE A 25 -13.35 -20.87 6.07
CA PHE A 25 -12.07 -20.47 6.69
C PHE A 25 -10.98 -20.34 5.62
N PRO A 26 -10.31 -19.17 5.53
CA PRO A 26 -9.25 -18.95 4.56
C PRO A 26 -7.94 -19.66 4.92
N MET A 27 -7.18 -20.02 3.90
CA MET A 27 -5.81 -20.55 4.01
C MET A 27 -4.82 -19.45 4.42
N LYS A 28 -3.81 -19.80 5.24
CA LYS A 28 -2.69 -18.92 5.56
C LYS A 28 -1.36 -19.54 5.16
N GLN A 29 -0.62 -18.77 4.36
CA GLN A 29 0.73 -19.11 3.97
C GLN A 29 1.65 -19.18 5.20
N GLY A 30 2.49 -20.22 5.26
CA GLY A 30 3.43 -20.47 6.36
C GLY A 30 2.89 -21.37 7.48
N VAL A 31 1.58 -21.69 7.49
CA VAL A 31 1.02 -22.69 8.42
C VAL A 31 1.07 -24.05 7.73
N LEU A 32 2.12 -24.82 7.97
CA LEU A 32 2.39 -26.11 7.29
C LEU A 32 1.57 -27.26 7.88
N THR A 33 0.29 -27.04 8.16
CA THR A 33 -0.64 -28.08 8.60
C THR A 33 -1.61 -28.40 7.47
N LEU A 34 -2.16 -29.61 7.54
CA LEU A 34 -3.34 -29.96 6.77
C LEU A 34 -4.53 -29.25 7.41
N ASP A 35 -4.79 -29.52 8.69
CA ASP A 35 -6.01 -29.08 9.38
C ASP A 35 -6.01 -27.60 9.77
N ARG A 36 -7.11 -27.21 10.42
CA ARG A 36 -7.33 -25.85 10.92
C ARG A 36 -6.62 -25.64 12.25
N VAL A 37 -5.99 -24.49 12.40
CA VAL A 37 -5.24 -24.10 13.60
C VAL A 37 -5.73 -22.75 14.10
N ARG A 38 -5.79 -22.58 15.43
CA ARG A 38 -6.09 -21.29 16.05
C ARG A 38 -4.80 -20.52 16.29
N LEU A 39 -4.63 -19.41 15.59
CA LEU A 39 -3.45 -18.57 15.68
C LEU A 39 -3.79 -17.22 16.32
N LEU A 40 -2.87 -16.70 17.12
CA LEU A 40 -2.91 -15.32 17.60
C LEU A 40 -2.44 -14.39 16.48
N LEU A 41 -3.29 -13.48 16.02
CA LEU A 41 -2.98 -12.58 14.92
C LEU A 41 -2.52 -11.21 15.42
N HIS A 42 -1.42 -10.71 14.87
CA HIS A 42 -0.95 -9.34 15.02
C HIS A 42 -1.57 -8.40 13.97
N ARG A 43 -1.57 -7.09 14.24
CA ARG A 43 -1.90 -6.05 13.26
C ARG A 43 -1.07 -6.21 11.98
N GLY A 44 -1.74 -6.22 10.83
CA GLY A 44 -1.10 -6.41 9.52
C GLY A 44 -0.85 -7.88 9.15
N ALA A 45 -1.21 -8.84 10.01
CA ALA A 45 -1.21 -10.24 9.63
C ALA A 45 -2.31 -10.50 8.60
N PHE A 46 -1.89 -10.78 7.36
CA PHE A 46 -2.80 -11.22 6.31
C PHE A 46 -3.20 -12.67 6.55
N ILE A 47 -4.50 -12.92 6.40
CA ILE A 47 -5.03 -14.24 6.13
C ILE A 47 -5.67 -14.08 4.75
N CYS A 48 -5.30 -14.92 3.80
CA CYS A 48 -5.66 -14.74 2.40
C CYS A 48 -7.18 -14.82 2.23
N LEU A 49 -7.85 -13.68 2.27
CA LEU A 49 -9.08 -13.45 1.53
C LEU A 49 -8.71 -12.60 0.33
N SER A 50 -9.09 -13.13 -0.82
CA SER A 50 -9.22 -12.48 -2.12
C SER A 50 -9.02 -10.97 -2.12
N PHE A 51 -8.15 -10.52 -3.02
CA PHE A 51 -8.20 -9.16 -3.57
C PHE A 51 -9.58 -8.93 -4.20
N CYS A 52 -10.61 -8.58 -3.41
CA CYS A 52 -11.81 -7.96 -3.93
C CYS A 52 -11.52 -6.48 -4.17
N ALA A 53 -10.80 -6.22 -5.26
CA ALA A 53 -10.75 -4.90 -5.88
C ALA A 53 -11.59 -4.97 -7.15
N PHE A 54 -12.91 -5.13 -7.01
CA PHE A 54 -13.84 -4.88 -8.11
C PHE A 54 -14.43 -3.50 -7.91
N ALA A 55 -13.91 -2.55 -8.68
CA ALA A 55 -14.49 -1.23 -8.82
C ALA A 55 -15.62 -1.30 -9.84
N LEU A 56 -16.84 -0.94 -9.46
CA LEU A 56 -17.84 -0.46 -10.42
C LEU A 56 -18.84 0.52 -9.77
N SER A 57 -19.02 1.62 -10.50
CA SER A 57 -20.19 2.50 -10.61
C SER A 57 -20.92 3.01 -9.36
N LYS A 58 -20.73 4.31 -9.13
CA LYS A 58 -21.68 5.35 -8.68
C LYS A 58 -23.08 4.93 -8.17
N LEU A 59 -23.42 5.56 -7.04
CA LEU A 59 -24.73 5.99 -6.54
C LEU A 59 -25.52 5.01 -5.63
N ILE A 60 -25.63 5.43 -4.36
CA ILE A 60 -26.69 5.11 -3.38
C ILE A 60 -26.86 3.63 -3.00
N HIS A 61 -26.13 3.17 -1.98
CA HIS A 61 -26.65 3.03 -0.62
C HIS A 61 -25.50 2.61 0.30
N PHE A 62 -25.33 3.36 1.39
CA PHE A 62 -24.37 3.10 2.46
C PHE A 62 -24.89 1.95 3.35
N TYR A 63 -25.22 0.80 2.75
CA TYR A 63 -25.35 -0.44 3.50
C TYR A 63 -23.98 -1.13 3.43
N CYS A 64 -23.15 -0.77 4.40
CA CYS A 64 -21.97 -1.53 4.77
C CYS A 64 -22.46 -2.92 5.14
N LEU A 65 -22.50 -3.84 4.16
CA LEU A 65 -22.62 -5.26 4.42
C LEU A 65 -21.28 -5.71 5.02
N ASP A 66 -21.10 -5.37 6.30
CA ASP A 66 -20.21 -5.99 7.27
C ASP A 66 -20.62 -7.46 7.52
N ARG A 67 -20.82 -8.23 6.44
CA ARG A 67 -21.32 -9.61 6.51
C ARG A 67 -20.46 -10.61 5.74
N TYR A 68 -19.14 -10.41 5.81
CA TYR A 68 -18.19 -11.52 5.83
C TYR A 68 -17.25 -11.31 7.00
N PRO A 69 -17.20 -12.24 7.99
CA PRO A 69 -16.42 -12.05 9.19
C PRO A 69 -14.96 -11.81 8.79
N VAL A 70 -14.49 -10.60 9.11
CA VAL A 70 -13.11 -10.15 8.98
C VAL A 70 -12.16 -11.14 9.67
N PHE A 71 -11.72 -12.15 8.91
CA PHE A 71 -10.55 -12.98 9.18
C PHE A 71 -9.25 -12.22 8.85
N CYS A 72 -9.29 -10.90 8.77
CA CYS A 72 -8.09 -10.08 8.66
C CYS A 72 -7.79 -9.51 10.05
N GLY A 73 -6.54 -9.53 10.48
CA GLY A 73 -6.07 -8.93 11.74
C GLY A 73 -6.12 -7.39 11.74
N TYR A 74 -7.19 -6.80 11.23
CA TYR A 74 -7.47 -5.38 11.42
C TYR A 74 -8.13 -5.21 12.78
N GLY A 75 -7.28 -5.06 13.79
CA GLY A 75 -7.67 -4.66 15.14
C GLY A 75 -8.46 -3.35 15.10
N ARG A 76 -9.58 -3.31 15.83
CA ARG A 76 -10.37 -2.09 16.02
C ARG A 76 -9.59 -1.10 16.89
N ARG A 77 -8.65 -1.61 17.71
CA ARG A 77 -7.77 -0.83 18.59
C ARG A 77 -6.30 -1.12 18.27
N ASN A 78 -5.46 -0.12 18.52
CA ASN A 78 -4.01 -0.30 18.47
C ASN A 78 -3.59 -1.32 19.54
N GLY A 79 -2.70 -2.26 19.19
CA GLY A 79 -2.21 -3.29 20.11
C GLY A 79 -3.14 -4.49 20.32
N GLU A 80 -4.27 -4.57 19.60
CA GLU A 80 -5.20 -5.69 19.72
C GLU A 80 -4.65 -6.97 19.06
N HIS A 81 -4.67 -8.07 19.81
CA HIS A 81 -4.41 -9.42 19.30
C HIS A 81 -5.66 -10.29 19.44
N ARG A 82 -6.00 -11.02 18.38
CA ARG A 82 -7.16 -11.95 18.39
C ARG A 82 -6.72 -13.34 17.98
N ARG A 83 -7.16 -14.35 18.74
CA ARG A 83 -7.04 -15.75 18.33
C ARG A 83 -8.13 -16.10 17.31
N LYS A 84 -7.75 -16.47 16.10
CA LYS A 84 -8.66 -16.85 15.02
C LYS A 84 -8.28 -18.21 14.46
N SER A 85 -9.29 -19.01 14.10
CA SER A 85 -9.10 -20.26 13.38
C SER A 85 -8.76 -19.97 11.93
N VAL A 86 -7.77 -20.68 11.40
CA VAL A 86 -7.25 -20.47 10.04
C VAL A 86 -6.96 -21.84 9.45
N ARG A 87 -7.15 -21.97 8.13
CA ARG A 87 -6.81 -23.21 7.42
C ARG A 87 -5.31 -23.24 7.10
N GLY A 88 -4.70 -24.42 7.24
CA GLY A 88 -3.32 -24.65 6.86
C GLY A 88 -3.06 -24.43 5.36
N CYS A 89 -1.78 -24.35 4.99
CA CYS A 89 -1.34 -24.03 3.64
C CYS A 89 -1.39 -25.25 2.70
N ILE A 90 -1.51 -26.46 3.23
CA ILE A 90 -1.47 -27.69 2.43
C ILE A 90 -2.86 -27.95 1.83
N VAL A 91 -2.87 -28.22 0.52
CA VAL A 91 -4.11 -28.46 -0.23
C VAL A 91 -4.61 -29.88 0.02
N ARG A 92 -5.90 -30.01 0.35
CA ARG A 92 -6.60 -31.27 0.57
C ARG A 92 -8.05 -31.16 0.04
N GLN A 93 -8.76 -32.28 -0.05
CA GLN A 93 -10.12 -32.40 -0.62
C GLN A 93 -11.23 -31.70 0.18
N ASP A 94 -10.93 -31.23 1.39
CA ASP A 94 -11.85 -30.47 2.24
C ASP A 94 -11.98 -29.00 1.82
N LEU A 95 -11.11 -28.51 0.94
CA LEU A 95 -11.21 -27.18 0.36
C LEU A 95 -12.40 -27.08 -0.60
N SER A 96 -13.13 -25.97 -0.54
CA SER A 96 -14.24 -25.67 -1.45
C SER A 96 -13.78 -24.86 -2.66
N VAL A 97 -12.90 -23.89 -2.44
CA VAL A 97 -12.45 -22.93 -3.46
C VAL A 97 -10.94 -22.78 -3.40
N LEU A 98 -10.29 -22.80 -4.56
CA LEU A 98 -8.88 -22.47 -4.72
C LEU A 98 -8.72 -21.20 -5.56
N ASN A 99 -7.88 -20.29 -5.08
CA ASN A 99 -7.52 -19.07 -5.80
C ASN A 99 -6.20 -19.30 -6.54
N LEU A 100 -6.28 -19.37 -7.86
CA LEU A 100 -5.14 -19.62 -8.74
C LEU A 100 -4.79 -18.36 -9.54
N VAL A 101 -3.50 -18.16 -9.82
CA VAL A 101 -2.99 -17.12 -10.70
C VAL A 101 -2.18 -17.75 -11.82
N ILE A 102 -2.44 -17.35 -13.06
CA ILE A 102 -1.69 -17.78 -14.25
C ILE A 102 -0.31 -17.11 -14.22
N VAL A 103 0.74 -17.92 -14.28
CA VAL A 103 2.13 -17.44 -14.38
C VAL A 103 2.62 -17.50 -15.82
N LYS A 104 2.29 -18.58 -16.53
CA LYS A 104 2.59 -18.77 -17.94
C LYS A 104 1.31 -19.16 -18.68
N LYS A 105 1.08 -18.49 -19.81
CA LYS A 105 -0.03 -18.78 -20.72
C LYS A 105 0.26 -20.08 -21.49
N GLY A 106 -0.74 -20.92 -21.67
CA GLY A 106 -0.66 -22.14 -22.47
C GLY A 106 -0.95 -21.89 -23.96
N GLU A 107 -1.24 -22.96 -24.68
CA GLU A 107 -1.47 -22.94 -26.14
C GLU A 107 -2.84 -22.34 -26.51
N ASN A 108 -3.90 -22.71 -25.77
CA ASN A 108 -5.26 -22.27 -26.06
C ASN A 108 -5.63 -21.01 -25.27
N ASP A 109 -6.39 -20.09 -25.87
CA ASP A 109 -6.96 -18.94 -25.17
C ASP A 109 -8.16 -19.35 -24.30
N LEU A 110 -8.29 -18.72 -23.13
CA LEU A 110 -9.37 -18.96 -22.19
C LEU A 110 -10.41 -17.83 -22.26
N PRO A 111 -11.67 -18.16 -22.61
CA PRO A 111 -12.71 -17.17 -22.80
C PRO A 111 -12.95 -16.34 -21.53
N GLY A 112 -12.93 -15.02 -21.69
CA GLY A 112 -13.23 -14.06 -20.61
C GLY A 112 -12.09 -13.77 -19.63
N LEU A 113 -10.95 -14.47 -19.71
CA LEU A 113 -9.76 -14.18 -18.90
C LEU A 113 -8.59 -13.65 -19.72
N THR A 114 -8.19 -14.36 -20.78
CA THR A 114 -7.07 -13.94 -21.64
C THR A 114 -7.51 -12.94 -22.71
N ASP A 115 -8.79 -12.94 -23.07
CA ASP A 115 -9.29 -12.19 -24.23
C ASP A 115 -9.61 -10.73 -23.91
N THR A 116 -9.80 -10.40 -22.62
CA THR A 116 -10.21 -9.06 -22.21
C THR A 116 -9.07 -8.30 -21.54
N GLU A 117 -8.58 -7.26 -22.22
CA GLU A 117 -7.59 -6.34 -21.64
C GLU A 117 -8.28 -5.28 -20.78
N LYS A 118 -8.17 -5.40 -19.46
CA LYS A 118 -8.72 -4.41 -18.53
C LYS A 118 -7.73 -3.27 -18.30
N PRO A 119 -8.05 -2.03 -18.66
CA PRO A 119 -7.15 -0.90 -18.43
C PRO A 119 -7.05 -0.56 -16.94
N ARG A 120 -5.94 0.09 -16.55
CA ARG A 120 -5.76 0.56 -15.18
C ARG A 120 -6.52 1.87 -14.97
N MET A 121 -7.50 1.84 -14.06
CA MET A 121 -8.36 3.00 -13.75
C MET A 121 -7.62 4.21 -13.15
N ARG A 122 -6.50 3.99 -12.44
CA ARG A 122 -5.78 5.05 -11.74
C ARG A 122 -4.32 5.06 -12.14
N GLY A 123 -3.89 6.21 -12.66
CA GLY A 123 -2.49 6.48 -12.95
C GLY A 123 -1.67 6.84 -11.70
N PRO A 124 -0.35 7.01 -11.85
CA PRO A 124 0.52 7.45 -10.77
C PRO A 124 0.18 8.86 -10.27
N LYS A 125 0.12 9.03 -8.94
CA LYS A 125 -0.14 10.35 -8.29
C LYS A 125 1.13 11.11 -7.90
N ARG A 126 2.25 10.42 -7.69
CA ARG A 126 3.50 11.00 -7.16
C ARG A 126 4.42 11.42 -8.31
N ALA A 127 5.02 12.61 -8.24
CA ALA A 127 5.90 13.16 -9.28
C ALA A 127 6.98 12.17 -9.76
N SER A 128 7.71 11.52 -8.84
CA SER A 128 8.74 10.54 -9.20
C SER A 128 8.21 9.28 -9.88
N LYS A 129 6.98 8.85 -9.56
CA LYS A 129 6.34 7.71 -10.23
C LYS A 129 5.80 8.07 -11.61
N ILE A 130 5.40 9.34 -11.80
CA ILE A 130 5.00 9.86 -13.11
C ILE A 130 6.21 9.87 -14.05
N ARG A 131 7.35 10.41 -13.61
CA ARG A 131 8.59 10.43 -14.41
C ARG A 131 9.04 9.05 -14.87
N LYS A 132 9.02 8.06 -13.95
CA LYS A 132 9.34 6.67 -14.28
C LYS A 132 8.39 6.03 -15.29
N LEU A 133 7.11 6.40 -15.28
CA LEU A 133 6.14 5.82 -16.21
C LEU A 133 6.32 6.36 -17.63
N PHE A 134 6.62 7.66 -17.74
CA PHE A 134 6.78 8.35 -19.03
C PHE A 134 8.24 8.45 -19.49
N ASN A 135 9.17 7.76 -18.82
CA ASN A 135 10.61 7.82 -19.09
C ASN A 135 11.17 9.25 -19.18
N LEU A 136 10.65 10.17 -18.35
CA LEU A 136 11.08 11.57 -18.30
C LEU A 136 12.35 11.72 -17.46
N SER A 137 13.15 12.71 -17.81
CA SER A 137 14.29 13.16 -17.00
C SER A 137 13.82 13.90 -15.74
N LYS A 138 14.77 14.32 -14.90
CA LYS A 138 14.44 15.02 -13.64
C LYS A 138 14.12 16.50 -13.88
N GLU A 139 14.63 17.04 -14.96
CA GLU A 139 14.54 18.41 -15.41
C GLU A 139 13.16 18.67 -16.03
N ASP A 140 12.55 17.63 -16.60
CA ASP A 140 11.24 17.71 -17.23
C ASP A 140 10.10 18.01 -16.24
N ASP A 141 9.20 18.88 -16.70
CA ASP A 141 7.98 19.24 -16.00
C ASP A 141 6.90 18.17 -16.15
N VAL A 142 6.24 17.85 -15.03
CA VAL A 142 5.22 16.78 -14.96
C VAL A 142 3.78 17.31 -14.94
N GLN A 143 3.57 18.62 -15.11
CA GLN A 143 2.26 19.25 -15.07
C GLN A 143 1.63 19.27 -16.48
N ASN A 144 0.64 18.41 -16.73
CA ASN A 144 -0.13 18.46 -17.97
C ASN A 144 -1.32 19.42 -17.87
N LYS A 145 -1.50 20.27 -18.89
CA LYS A 145 -2.51 21.35 -18.91
C LYS A 145 -3.85 20.99 -19.59
N LYS A 146 -3.99 19.82 -20.24
CA LYS A 146 -5.08 19.54 -21.21
C LYS A 146 -6.00 18.37 -20.84
N VAL A 147 -6.43 18.22 -19.58
CA VAL A 147 -7.40 17.17 -19.18
C VAL A 147 -8.46 17.74 -18.23
N SER A 148 -9.73 17.37 -18.42
CA SER A 148 -10.87 17.82 -17.61
C SER A 148 -10.81 17.38 -16.15
N LYS A 149 -10.20 16.22 -15.85
CA LYS A 149 -9.98 15.71 -14.49
C LYS A 149 -8.57 15.13 -14.35
N ALA A 150 -7.79 15.64 -13.41
CA ALA A 150 -6.42 15.20 -13.15
C ALA A 150 -6.14 15.01 -11.64
N PRO A 151 -5.24 14.08 -11.26
CA PRO A 151 -4.85 13.91 -9.88
C PRO A 151 -3.98 15.09 -9.41
N LYS A 152 -4.21 15.58 -8.19
CA LYS A 152 -3.27 16.49 -7.52
C LYS A 152 -1.92 15.78 -7.34
N ILE A 153 -0.91 16.23 -8.09
CA ILE A 153 0.43 15.63 -8.07
C ILE A 153 1.05 15.82 -6.69
N GLN A 154 1.43 14.70 -6.06
CA GLN A 154 2.09 14.72 -4.77
C GLN A 154 3.61 14.80 -4.93
N ARG A 155 4.27 15.55 -4.04
CA ARG A 155 5.72 15.74 -3.99
C ARG A 155 6.33 16.42 -5.22
N LEU A 156 5.56 17.29 -5.87
CA LEU A 156 6.10 18.21 -6.85
C LEU A 156 6.82 19.36 -6.15
N VAL A 157 7.99 19.76 -6.66
CA VAL A 157 8.68 20.96 -6.19
C VAL A 157 7.95 22.16 -6.80
N THR A 158 7.33 22.96 -5.95
CA THR A 158 6.60 24.17 -6.35
C THR A 158 7.22 25.41 -5.70
N LEU A 159 6.93 26.59 -6.24
CA LEU A 159 7.38 27.86 -5.68
C LEU A 159 7.01 28.01 -4.19
N PHE A 160 5.82 27.57 -3.79
CA PHE A 160 5.41 27.57 -2.38
C PHE A 160 6.29 26.68 -1.50
N THR A 161 6.73 25.53 -2.01
CA THR A 161 7.61 24.61 -1.29
C THR A 161 8.99 25.24 -1.09
N LEU A 162 9.52 25.89 -2.12
CA LEU A 162 10.78 26.64 -2.07
C LEU A 162 10.69 27.82 -1.11
N ARG A 163 9.62 28.63 -1.19
CA ARG A 163 9.38 29.76 -0.28
C ARG A 163 9.33 29.33 1.18
N ARG A 164 8.59 28.26 1.52
CA ARG A 164 8.54 27.71 2.89
C ARG A 164 9.90 27.22 3.37
N LYS A 165 10.71 26.63 2.48
CA LYS A 165 12.08 26.22 2.80
C LYS A 165 12.96 27.44 3.09
N HIS A 166 12.90 28.46 2.23
CA HIS A 166 13.69 29.69 2.39
C HIS A 166 13.31 30.43 3.68
N ALA A 167 12.01 30.57 3.97
CA ALA A 167 11.52 31.19 5.20
C ALA A 167 12.05 30.48 6.45
N ARG A 168 11.95 29.14 6.52
CA ARG A 168 12.47 28.35 7.65
C ARG A 168 13.99 28.56 7.85
N ILE A 169 14.73 28.62 6.76
CA ILE A 169 16.19 28.84 6.81
C ILE A 169 16.49 30.27 7.29
N ALA A 170 15.76 31.28 6.79
CA ALA A 170 15.90 32.66 7.22
C ALA A 170 15.59 32.83 8.72
N ASP A 171 14.51 32.21 9.21
CA ASP A 171 14.17 32.23 10.63
C ASP A 171 15.26 31.59 11.50
N LYS A 172 15.84 30.47 11.05
CA LYS A 172 16.96 29.83 11.75
C LYS A 172 18.17 30.76 11.82
N LYS A 173 18.51 31.43 10.71
CA LYS A 173 19.60 32.42 10.67
C LYS A 173 19.31 33.60 11.59
N LYS A 174 18.08 34.12 11.60
CA LYS A 174 17.64 35.22 12.47
C LYS A 174 17.79 34.86 13.95
N ARG A 175 17.40 33.64 14.35
CA ARG A 175 17.57 33.15 15.74
C ARG A 175 19.05 33.09 16.13
N ILE A 176 19.91 32.53 15.28
CA ILE A 176 21.36 32.45 15.54
C ILE A 176 21.96 33.85 15.68
N ALA A 177 21.60 34.78 14.78
CA ALA A 177 22.09 36.15 14.84
C ALA A 177 21.64 36.85 16.14
N LYS A 178 20.38 36.67 16.53
CA LYS A 178 19.83 37.20 17.79
C LYS A 178 20.58 36.66 19.00
N THR A 179 20.74 35.34 19.11
CA THR A 179 21.46 34.72 20.24
C THR A 179 22.92 35.17 20.32
N LYS A 180 23.60 35.34 19.17
CA LYS A 180 24.98 35.87 19.15
C LYS A 180 25.05 37.32 19.62
N ALA A 181 24.10 38.15 19.20
CA ALA A 181 24.04 39.55 19.64
C ALA A 181 23.78 39.65 21.15
N GLU A 182 22.79 38.91 21.67
CA GLU A 182 22.45 38.87 23.10
C GLU A 182 23.62 38.35 23.95
N ALA A 183 24.35 37.32 23.48
CA ALA A 183 25.53 36.82 24.17
C ALA A 183 26.66 37.86 24.21
N ALA A 184 26.89 38.59 23.11
CA ALA A 184 27.89 39.65 23.05
C ALA A 184 27.51 40.85 23.94
N GLU A 185 26.23 41.22 24.00
CA GLU A 185 25.73 42.26 24.90
C GLU A 185 25.87 41.86 26.36
N TYR A 186 25.51 40.62 26.71
CA TYR A 186 25.68 40.09 28.06
C TYR A 186 27.15 40.05 28.49
N GLN A 187 28.06 39.65 27.60
CA GLN A 187 29.50 39.64 27.88
C GLN A 187 30.05 41.03 28.21
N LYS A 188 29.59 42.08 27.50
CA LYS A 188 29.97 43.46 27.79
C LYS A 188 29.48 43.90 29.16
N LEU A 189 28.21 43.64 29.47
CA LEU A 189 27.63 43.98 30.77
C LEU A 189 28.32 43.23 31.91
N PHE A 190 28.66 41.97 31.71
CA PHE A 190 29.41 41.17 32.67
C PHE A 190 30.80 41.77 32.98
N ALA A 191 31.53 42.20 31.95
CA ALA A 191 32.83 42.85 32.14
C ALA A 191 32.72 44.14 32.97
N THR A 192 31.74 45.00 32.69
CA THR A 192 31.51 46.23 33.48
C THR A 192 31.19 45.92 34.95
N ARG A 193 30.37 44.90 35.24
CA ARG A 193 30.04 44.52 36.62
C ARG A 193 31.21 43.90 37.39
N LEU A 194 32.17 43.30 36.69
CA LEU A 194 33.39 42.78 37.30
C LEU A 194 34.34 43.93 37.70
N GLU A 195 34.43 44.98 36.87
CA GLU A 195 35.24 46.17 37.17
C GLU A 195 34.69 47.00 38.34
N GLU A 196 33.38 46.92 38.59
CA GLU A 196 32.72 47.60 39.72
C GLU A 196 32.99 46.95 41.09
N GLN A 197 33.53 45.72 41.15
CA GLN A 197 33.79 44.95 42.38
C GLN A 197 35.26 45.06 42.83
#